data_AF-A0A380G5E9-F1
#
_entry.id   AF-A0A380G5E9-F1
#
_cell.length_a   1.000
_cell.length_b   1.000
_cell.length_c   1.000
_cell.angle_alpha   90.00
_cell.angle_beta   90.00
_cell.angle_gamma   90.00
#
_symmetry.space_group_name_H-M   'P 1'
#
loop_
_entity.id
_entity.type
_entity.pdbx_description
1 polymer ?
#
loop_
_entity_poly.entity_id
_entity_poly.type
_entity_poly.pdbx_seq_one_letter_code
_entity_poly.pdbx_strand_id
1 'polypeptide(L)'
;MSTTSEKLLACLSYFSVFFAPVLFPLIVWLVAPQPVSAHGKKALLYHILPTVFSIIAFACFIAIVNTSGALLTTFLVIVMIITIVGSLYYIVYNLYSGIKVLVVEQI
;
A
#
# COMPACT_ATOMS: atom_id res chain seq x y z
N MET A 1 18.16 10.35 19.50
CA MET A 1 17.12 11.39 19.51
C MET A 1 16.85 11.70 18.05
N SER A 2 15.70 11.29 17.51
CA SER A 2 15.42 11.48 16.09
C SER A 2 15.48 12.95 15.73
N THR A 3 16.10 13.21 14.59
CA THR A 3 15.97 14.49 13.93
C THR A 3 14.59 14.57 13.28
N THR A 4 14.01 15.77 13.19
CA THR A 4 12.77 16.00 12.43
C THR A 4 12.85 15.45 11.01
N SER A 5 14.05 15.46 10.41
CA SER A 5 14.33 14.89 9.09
C SER A 5 14.11 13.38 9.02
N GLU A 6 14.52 12.62 10.03
CA GLU A 6 14.32 11.16 10.08
C GLU A 6 12.83 10.81 10.18
N LYS A 7 12.08 11.54 11.02
CA LYS A 7 10.63 11.40 11.13
C LYS A 7 9.92 11.74 9.82
N LEU A 8 10.35 12.80 9.16
CA LEU A 8 9.79 13.21 7.88
C LEU A 8 10.04 12.15 6.79
N LEU A 9 11.26 11.62 6.71
CA LEU A 9 11.62 10.60 5.71
C LEU A 9 10.85 9.28 5.93
N ALA A 10 10.70 8.87 7.19
CA ALA A 10 9.90 7.71 7.57
C ALA A 10 8.41 7.92 7.24
N CYS A 11 7.84 9.08 7.57
CA CYS A 11 6.45 9.41 7.24
C CYS A 11 6.19 9.45 5.73
N LEU A 12 7.07 10.11 4.97
CA LEU A 12 6.96 10.21 3.52
C LEU A 12 7.02 8.85 2.84
N SER A 13 7.69 7.87 3.45
CA SER A 13 7.70 6.49 2.94
C SER A 13 6.30 5.89 2.90
N TYR A 14 5.45 6.21 3.88
CA TYR A 14 4.05 5.78 3.88
C TYR A 14 3.15 6.65 2.99
N PHE A 15 3.39 7.97 2.94
CA PHE A 15 2.62 8.88 2.07
C PHE A 15 2.97 8.76 0.58
N SER A 16 4.06 8.06 0.25
CA SER A 16 4.44 7.79 -1.13
C SER A 16 3.38 7.04 -1.92
N VAL A 17 2.36 6.46 -1.28
CA VAL A 17 1.17 5.89 -1.95
C VAL A 17 0.56 6.86 -2.97
N PHE A 18 0.67 8.17 -2.75
CA PHE A 18 0.07 9.20 -3.59
C PHE A 18 0.95 9.69 -4.75
N PHE A 19 2.27 9.44 -4.74
CA PHE A 19 3.18 10.03 -5.74
C PHE A 19 4.29 9.09 -6.26
N ALA A 20 4.82 8.19 -5.43
CA ALA A 20 5.90 7.28 -5.80
C ALA A 20 5.87 6.00 -4.93
N PRO A 21 4.79 5.19 -5.01
CA PRO A 21 4.49 4.12 -4.06
C PRO A 21 5.62 3.09 -3.92
N VAL A 22 6.34 2.79 -4.99
CA VAL A 22 7.43 1.80 -4.96
C VAL A 22 8.80 2.48 -4.84
N LEU A 23 9.10 3.43 -5.74
CA LEU A 23 10.45 4.00 -5.84
C LEU A 23 10.89 4.72 -4.56
N PHE A 24 10.04 5.56 -3.98
CA PHE A 24 10.42 6.35 -2.82
C PHE A 24 10.74 5.49 -1.58
N PRO A 25 9.86 4.60 -1.10
CA PRO A 25 10.13 3.80 0.09
C PRO A 25 11.22 2.73 -0.16
N LEU A 26 11.47 2.34 -1.41
CA LEU A 26 12.64 1.53 -1.79
C LEU A 26 13.95 2.29 -1.57
N ILE A 27 14.03 3.53 -2.04
CA ILE A 27 15.21 4.38 -1.83
C ILE A 27 15.45 4.58 -0.32
N VAL A 28 14.39 4.89 0.44
CA VAL A 28 14.50 5.07 1.90
C VAL A 28 14.96 3.79 2.59
N TRP A 29 14.43 2.62 2.20
CA TRP A 29 14.86 1.34 2.77
C TRP A 29 16.36 1.07 2.54
N LEU A 30 16.87 1.36 1.35
CA LEU A 30 18.26 1.06 0.97
C LEU A 30 19.27 2.08 1.50
N VAL A 31 18.90 3.36 1.55
CA VAL A 31 19.84 4.46 1.80
C VAL A 31 19.79 4.96 3.25
N ALA A 32 18.63 4.94 3.91
CA ALA A 32 18.51 5.48 5.26
C ALA A 32 19.10 4.52 6.31
N PRO A 33 19.65 5.02 7.42
CA PRO A 33 20.03 4.19 8.55
C PRO A 33 18.80 3.67 9.32
N GLN A 34 19.03 2.71 10.22
CA GLN A 34 18.00 2.32 11.19
C GLN A 34 17.74 3.44 12.19
N PRO A 35 16.50 3.63 12.66
CA PRO A 35 15.30 2.83 12.38
C PRO A 35 14.49 3.26 11.14
N VAL A 36 14.86 4.35 10.46
CA VAL A 36 14.12 4.90 9.31
C VAL A 36 14.03 3.91 8.15
N SER A 37 15.10 3.15 7.88
CA SER A 37 15.13 2.07 6.89
C SER A 37 13.98 1.06 7.07
N ALA A 38 13.64 0.71 8.32
CA ALA A 38 12.58 -0.25 8.60
C ALA A 38 11.18 0.28 8.19
N HIS A 39 10.95 1.59 8.26
CA HIS A 39 9.72 2.22 7.78
C HIS A 39 9.61 2.18 6.26
N GLY A 40 10.71 2.42 5.54
CA GLY A 40 10.77 2.23 4.09
C GLY A 40 10.38 0.81 3.68
N LYS A 41 10.93 -0.20 4.35
CA LYS A 41 10.58 -1.62 4.11
C LYS A 41 9.11 -1.92 4.38
N LYS A 42 8.57 -1.45 5.51
CA LYS A 42 7.15 -1.66 5.88
C LYS A 42 6.21 -0.98 4.90
N ALA A 43 6.49 0.27 4.55
CA ALA A 43 5.68 1.02 3.60
C ALA A 43 5.65 0.34 2.24
N LEU A 44 6.81 -0.13 1.74
CA LEU A 44 6.88 -0.93 0.50
C LEU A 44 5.93 -2.12 0.50
N LEU A 45 5.89 -2.91 1.59
CA LEU A 45 4.99 -4.05 1.70
C LEU A 45 3.51 -3.63 1.62
N TYR A 46 3.15 -2.53 2.29
CA TYR A 46 1.80 -1.99 2.25
C TYR A 46 1.43 -1.36 0.91
N HIS A 47 2.39 -0.95 0.06
CA HIS A 47 2.13 -0.47 -1.30
C HIS A 47 2.00 -1.62 -2.32
N ILE A 48 2.68 -2.74 -2.09
CA ILE A 48 2.57 -3.93 -2.96
C ILE A 48 1.17 -4.54 -2.85
N LEU A 49 0.56 -4.57 -1.66
CA LEU A 49 -0.76 -5.17 -1.44
C LEU A 49 -1.89 -4.53 -2.29
N PRO A 50 -2.07 -3.19 -2.31
CA PRO A 50 -2.98 -2.50 -3.23
C PRO A 50 -2.74 -2.85 -4.70
N THR A 51 -1.47 -3.00 -5.09
CA THR A 51 -1.10 -3.34 -6.48
C THR A 51 -1.54 -4.75 -6.82
N VAL A 52 -1.27 -5.72 -5.95
CA VAL A 52 -1.70 -7.12 -6.11
C VAL A 52 -3.22 -7.21 -6.16
N PHE A 53 -3.93 -6.54 -5.25
CA PHE A 53 -5.39 -6.49 -5.26
C PHE A 53 -5.96 -5.87 -6.52
N SER A 54 -5.33 -4.82 -7.04
CA SER A 54 -5.76 -4.18 -8.30
C SER A 54 -5.56 -5.12 -9.50
N ILE A 55 -4.48 -5.90 -9.53
CA ILE A 55 -4.26 -6.92 -10.57
C ILE A 55 -5.33 -8.01 -10.50
N ILE A 56 -5.67 -8.49 -9.29
CA ILE A 56 -6.73 -9.50 -9.12
C ILE A 56 -8.09 -8.93 -9.55
N ALA A 57 -8.43 -7.71 -9.13
CA ALA A 57 -9.67 -7.04 -9.53
C ALA A 57 -9.77 -6.90 -11.07
N PHE A 58 -8.66 -6.53 -11.72
CA PHE A 58 -8.58 -6.42 -13.17
C PHE A 58 -8.72 -7.78 -13.88
N ALA A 59 -8.08 -8.83 -13.36
CA ALA A 59 -8.25 -10.19 -13.87
C ALA A 59 -9.70 -10.68 -13.74
N CYS A 60 -10.34 -10.42 -12.59
CA CYS A 60 -11.77 -10.69 -12.38
C CYS A 60 -12.63 -9.92 -13.40
N PHE A 61 -12.32 -8.65 -13.65
CA PHE A 61 -13.03 -7.84 -14.65
C PHE A 61 -12.95 -8.46 -16.04
N ILE A 62 -11.75 -8.81 -16.50
CA ILE A 62 -11.57 -9.50 -17.80
C ILE A 62 -12.38 -10.79 -17.84
N ALA A 63 -12.33 -11.61 -16.78
CA ALA A 63 -13.05 -12.87 -16.71
C ALA A 63 -14.58 -12.69 -16.76
N ILE A 64 -15.12 -11.66 -16.11
CA ILE A 64 -16.55 -11.32 -16.14
C ILE A 64 -17.01 -10.94 -17.55
N VAL A 65 -16.23 -10.13 -18.28
CA VAL A 65 -16.59 -9.70 -19.64
C VAL A 65 -16.61 -10.86 -20.64
N ASN A 66 -15.88 -11.93 -20.36
CA ASN A 66 -15.73 -13.08 -21.25
C ASN A 66 -16.55 -14.32 -20.82
N THR A 67 -17.32 -14.24 -19.72
CA THR A 67 -18.12 -15.37 -19.23
C THR A 67 -19.61 -15.17 -19.46
N SER A 68 -20.31 -16.28 -19.70
CA SER A 68 -21.78 -16.33 -19.84
C SER A 68 -22.45 -17.08 -18.68
N GLY A 69 -21.68 -17.56 -17.69
CA GLY A 69 -22.20 -18.27 -16.53
C GLY A 69 -22.63 -17.35 -15.39
N ALA A 70 -23.91 -17.34 -15.04
CA ALA A 70 -24.45 -16.48 -13.97
C ALA A 70 -23.80 -16.72 -12.60
N LEU A 71 -23.62 -18.00 -12.20
CA LEU A 71 -22.98 -18.35 -10.92
C LEU A 71 -21.53 -17.87 -10.84
N LEU A 72 -20.75 -18.11 -11.90
CA LEU A 72 -19.35 -17.68 -11.96
C LEU A 72 -19.23 -16.15 -11.95
N THR A 73 -20.10 -15.46 -12.69
CA THR A 73 -20.14 -14.00 -12.71
C THR A 73 -20.37 -13.42 -11.32
N THR A 74 -21.38 -13.92 -10.60
CA THR A 74 -21.68 -13.48 -9.23
C THR A 74 -20.49 -13.70 -8.30
N PHE A 75 -19.85 -14.86 -8.36
CA PHE A 75 -18.64 -15.14 -7.58
C PHE A 75 -17.50 -14.16 -7.88
N LEU A 76 -17.20 -13.93 -9.16
CA LEU A 76 -16.13 -13.01 -9.59
C LEU A 76 -16.40 -11.56 -9.17
N VAL A 77 -17.66 -11.11 -9.22
CA VAL A 77 -18.07 -9.78 -8.75
C VAL A 77 -17.81 -9.63 -7.25
N ILE A 78 -18.14 -10.64 -6.44
CA ILE A 78 -17.87 -10.62 -5.00
C ILE A 78 -16.36 -10.51 -4.74
N VAL A 79 -15.53 -11.30 -5.42
CA VAL A 79 -14.06 -11.24 -5.30
C VAL A 79 -13.53 -9.88 -5.72
N MET A 80 -14.05 -9.30 -6.80
CA MET A 80 -13.67 -7.96 -7.26
C MET A 80 -13.99 -6.89 -6.20
N ILE A 81 -15.18 -6.93 -5.60
CA ILE A 81 -15.56 -5.97 -4.55
C ILE A 81 -14.62 -6.09 -3.34
N ILE A 82 -14.35 -7.31 -2.88
CA ILE A 82 -13.46 -7.57 -1.73
C ILE A 82 -12.05 -7.02 -2.02
N THR A 83 -11.52 -7.24 -3.21
CA THR A 83 -10.17 -6.77 -3.59
C THR A 83 -10.10 -5.25 -3.73
N ILE A 84 -11.13 -4.60 -4.27
CA ILE A 84 -11.22 -3.13 -4.32
C ILE A 84 -11.27 -2.54 -2.90
N VAL A 85 -12.13 -3.06 -2.04
CA VAL A 85 -12.24 -2.61 -0.64
C VAL A 85 -10.94 -2.85 0.12
N GLY A 86 -10.31 -4.01 -0.07
CA GLY A 86 -9.00 -4.33 0.50
C GLY A 86 -7.91 -3.37 0.03
N SER A 87 -7.93 -2.95 -1.25
CA SER A 87 -6.97 -2.00 -1.79
C SER A 87 -7.10 -0.63 -1.11
N LEU A 88 -8.33 -0.14 -1.00
CA LEU A 88 -8.63 1.11 -0.28
C LEU A 88 -8.21 1.04 1.20
N TYR A 89 -8.44 -0.08 1.86
CA TYR A 89 -8.01 -0.29 3.24
C TYR A 89 -6.50 -0.10 3.40
N TYR A 90 -5.67 -0.69 2.53
CA TYR A 90 -4.21 -0.56 2.63
C TYR A 90 -3.71 0.85 2.29
N ILE A 91 -4.38 1.57 1.38
CA ILE A 91 -4.09 2.98 1.12
C ILE A 91 -4.32 3.81 2.40
N VAL A 92 -5.46 3.62 3.06
CA VAL A 92 -5.78 4.31 4.33
C VAL A 92 -4.84 3.88 5.46
N TYR A 93 -4.45 2.61 5.51
CA TYR A 93 -3.51 2.10 6.51
C TYR A 93 -2.11 2.71 6.35
N ASN A 94 -1.66 2.94 5.12
CA ASN A 94 -0.44 3.70 4.85
C ASN A 94 -0.56 5.15 5.36
N LEU A 95 -1.67 5.83 5.06
CA LEU A 95 -1.91 7.18 5.58
C LEU A 95 -1.88 7.21 7.12
N TYR A 96 -2.58 6.28 7.76
CA TYR A 96 -2.56 6.12 9.22
C TYR A 96 -1.12 5.91 9.75
N SER A 97 -0.35 5.02 9.12
CA SER A 97 1.02 4.72 9.53
C SER A 97 1.94 5.93 9.40
N GLY A 98 1.80 6.71 8.31
CA GLY A 98 2.54 7.95 8.13
C GLY A 98 2.24 8.99 9.22
N ILE A 99 0.97 9.18 9.56
CA ILE A 99 0.56 10.10 10.65
C ILE A 99 1.08 9.60 12.01
N LYS A 100 0.97 8.30 12.29
CA LYS A 100 1.47 7.68 13.52
C LYS A 100 2.96 7.91 13.71
N VAL A 101 3.74 7.79 12.64
CA VAL A 101 5.20 8.05 12.65
C VAL A 101 5.51 9.50 13.02
N LEU A 102 4.75 10.46 12.47
CA LEU A 102 4.95 11.88 12.76
C LEU A 102 4.64 12.23 14.22
N VAL A 103 3.52 11.73 14.73
CA VAL A 103 2.96 12.21 16.00
C VAL A 103 3.40 11.38 17.20
N VAL A 104 3.55 10.06 17.04
CA VAL A 104 3.62 9.13 18.17
C VAL A 104 4.98 8.45 18.29
N GLU A 105 5.60 8.06 17.18
CA GLU A 105 6.82 7.24 17.25
C GLU A 105 8.07 8.06 17.60
N GLN A 106 8.87 7.48 18.52
CA GLN A 106 10.21 7.93 18.86
C GLN A 106 11.18 7.05 18.07
N ILE A 107 11.45 7.46 16.84
CA ILE A 107 12.44 6.84 15.96
C ILE A 107 13.81 7.51 16.10
#